data_AF-A0A2T6ZHS4-F1
#
_entry.id   AF-A0A2T6ZHS4-F1
#
_cell.length_a   1.000
_cell.length_b   1.000
_cell.length_c   1.000
_cell.angle_alpha   90.00
_cell.angle_beta   90.00
_cell.angle_gamma   90.00
#
_symmetry.space_group_name_H-M   'P 1'
#
loop_
_entity.id
_entity.type
_entity.pdbx_description
1 polymer ?
#
loop_
_entity_poly.entity_id
_entity_poly.type
_entity_poly.pdbx_seq_one_letter_code
_entity_poly.pdbx_strand_id
1 'polypeptide(L)'
;MDAMLVRSPLASYSFTSSKGTNLHVCYQDKSGNIKQSFYDSKSGWYTSPNGIVGKANLNNGLAITGWASGDEERVYYIGEGNKIVERCWSASKGTWYDGELTGKFTAAHYSNLAAISFEANGTLSIRVYYQATDNTIREHCRDGEEAWFAGHSFPTGIQGSSIACTSIPRGGYWHWLFYQKPDTTFSGHVMANSAEWRDGLFKSQLIYDPYAYIACASYDNSASKDQHRVFTIDCNNKLCVTEWNTGTGWSATKQLTNAIPFSPLAATVVAGSTRVRVYLQITCSQITEWGTDDGKNYQQYRATLPTN
;
A
#
# COMPACT_ATOMS: atom_id res chain seq x y z
N MET A 1 -21.41 -5.64 15.17
CA MET A 1 -20.43 -5.11 14.21
C MET A 1 -19.45 -4.27 15.01
N ASP A 2 -18.19 -4.71 15.10
CA ASP A 2 -17.18 -4.02 15.89
C ASP A 2 -16.66 -2.81 15.13
N ALA A 3 -16.49 -1.69 15.84
CA ALA A 3 -15.99 -0.45 15.27
C ALA A 3 -14.55 -0.61 14.75
N MET A 4 -14.21 0.19 13.75
CA MET A 4 -12.86 0.31 13.21
C MET A 4 -11.83 0.62 14.31
N LEU A 5 -10.64 0.01 14.21
CA LEU A 5 -9.53 0.22 15.12
C LEU A 5 -8.97 1.67 15.01
N VAL A 6 -8.57 2.25 16.14
CA VAL A 6 -7.78 3.50 16.15
C VAL A 6 -6.38 3.15 15.67
N ARG A 7 -5.88 3.88 14.67
CA ARG A 7 -4.68 3.53 13.90
C ARG A 7 -4.77 2.15 13.25
N SER A 8 -5.96 1.80 12.75
CA SER A 8 -6.10 0.63 11.87
C SER A 8 -5.07 0.69 10.76
N PRO A 9 -4.31 -0.39 10.49
CA PRO A 9 -3.54 -0.47 9.26
C PRO A 9 -4.46 -0.26 8.05
N LEU A 10 -3.95 0.41 7.03
CA LEU A 10 -4.68 0.71 5.81
C LEU A 10 -3.92 0.16 4.61
N ALA A 11 -4.66 -0.37 3.65
CA ALA A 11 -4.13 -0.74 2.34
C ALA A 11 -5.14 -0.36 1.27
N SER A 12 -4.69 0.08 0.10
CA SER A 12 -5.59 0.49 -0.98
C SER A 12 -5.15 -0.03 -2.33
N TYR A 13 -6.12 -0.35 -3.18
CA TYR A 13 -5.92 -0.78 -4.56
C TYR A 13 -7.05 -0.20 -5.43
N SER A 14 -6.79 -0.05 -6.72
CA SER A 14 -7.77 0.46 -7.68
C SER A 14 -7.71 -0.32 -9.00
N PHE A 15 -8.85 -0.39 -9.67
CA PHE A 15 -8.98 -1.06 -10.96
C PHE A 15 -10.17 -0.53 -11.75
N THR A 16 -10.18 -0.76 -13.05
CA THR A 16 -11.34 -0.52 -13.92
C THR A 16 -12.14 -1.81 -14.11
N SER A 17 -13.46 -1.71 -14.19
CA SER A 17 -14.37 -2.82 -14.51
C SER A 17 -15.56 -2.31 -15.34
N SER A 18 -16.55 -3.16 -15.62
CA SER A 18 -17.82 -2.75 -16.28
C SER A 18 -18.64 -1.75 -15.45
N LYS A 19 -18.29 -1.52 -14.18
CA LYS A 19 -18.87 -0.47 -13.31
C LYS A 19 -18.09 0.84 -13.34
N GLY A 20 -17.04 0.95 -14.16
CA GLY A 20 -16.16 2.11 -14.23
C GLY A 20 -14.94 1.96 -13.34
N THR A 21 -14.51 3.04 -12.71
CA THR A 21 -13.43 3.05 -11.71
C THR A 21 -13.90 2.42 -10.41
N ASN A 22 -13.04 1.57 -9.81
CA ASN A 22 -13.25 0.97 -8.51
C ASN A 22 -12.06 1.26 -7.57
N LEU A 23 -12.34 1.45 -6.28
CA LEU A 23 -11.33 1.61 -5.23
C LEU A 23 -11.69 0.70 -4.06
N HIS A 24 -10.73 -0.08 -3.58
CA HIS A 24 -10.87 -0.88 -2.38
C HIS A 24 -9.93 -0.33 -1.32
N VAL A 25 -10.43 -0.12 -0.09
CA VAL A 25 -9.63 0.29 1.06
C VAL A 25 -9.83 -0.74 2.16
N CYS A 26 -8.77 -1.48 2.47
CA CYS A 26 -8.76 -2.45 3.55
C CYS A 26 -8.43 -1.76 4.88
N TYR A 27 -9.10 -2.22 5.93
CA TYR A 27 -8.86 -1.79 7.31
C TYR A 27 -9.14 -2.95 8.28
N GLN A 28 -8.77 -2.76 9.54
CA GLN A 28 -8.94 -3.68 10.64
C GLN A 28 -9.94 -3.12 11.67
N ASP A 29 -10.85 -3.96 12.13
CA ASP A 29 -11.72 -3.64 13.27
C ASP A 29 -11.06 -3.98 14.62
N LYS A 30 -11.69 -3.59 15.73
CA LYS A 30 -11.17 -3.84 17.09
C LYS A 30 -11.05 -5.32 17.45
N SER A 31 -11.72 -6.20 16.72
CA SER A 31 -11.64 -7.66 16.90
C SER A 31 -10.56 -8.30 16.04
N GLY A 32 -9.83 -7.51 15.26
CA GLY A 32 -8.77 -7.97 14.36
C GLY A 32 -9.29 -8.46 13.00
N ASN A 33 -10.60 -8.34 12.73
CA ASN A 33 -11.14 -8.71 11.43
C ASN A 33 -10.70 -7.68 10.39
N ILE A 34 -10.27 -8.16 9.23
CA ILE A 34 -9.98 -7.33 8.08
C ILE A 34 -11.25 -7.16 7.27
N LYS A 35 -11.59 -5.91 6.98
CA LYS A 35 -12.77 -5.49 6.23
C LYS A 35 -12.37 -4.50 5.15
N GLN A 36 -13.32 -4.20 4.27
CA GLN A 36 -13.09 -3.34 3.11
C GLN A 36 -14.21 -2.31 2.96
N SER A 37 -13.80 -1.09 2.62
CA SER A 37 -14.66 -0.07 2.03
C SER A 37 -14.46 -0.12 0.52
N PHE A 38 -15.57 -0.10 -0.22
CA PHE A 38 -15.60 -0.21 -1.67
C PHE A 38 -16.11 1.08 -2.28
N TYR A 39 -15.53 1.48 -3.40
CA TYR A 39 -16.08 2.50 -4.28
C TYR A 39 -16.26 1.91 -5.66
N ASP A 40 -17.38 2.22 -6.32
CA ASP A 40 -17.48 2.14 -7.77
C ASP A 40 -18.20 3.37 -8.35
N SER A 41 -18.01 3.62 -9.64
CA SER A 41 -18.53 4.84 -10.27
C SER A 41 -20.06 4.90 -10.33
N LYS A 42 -20.76 3.76 -10.16
CA LYS A 42 -22.23 3.68 -10.20
C LYS A 42 -22.84 3.84 -8.81
N SER A 43 -22.22 3.25 -7.79
CA SER A 43 -22.77 3.17 -6.43
C SER A 43 -22.12 4.11 -5.43
N GLY A 44 -20.99 4.74 -5.78
CA GLY A 44 -20.21 5.51 -4.82
C GLY A 44 -19.58 4.60 -3.75
N TRP A 45 -19.38 5.14 -2.55
CA TRP A 45 -18.77 4.40 -1.44
C TRP A 45 -19.78 3.54 -0.68
N TYR A 46 -19.45 2.28 -0.41
CA TYR A 46 -20.24 1.31 0.36
C TYR A 46 -19.35 0.29 1.11
N THR A 47 -19.97 -0.53 1.95
CA THR A 47 -19.33 -1.67 2.62
C THR A 47 -20.07 -2.96 2.30
N SER A 48 -19.42 -4.11 2.52
CA SER A 48 -20.07 -5.42 2.50
C SER A 48 -20.40 -5.86 3.93
N PRO A 49 -21.68 -6.04 4.32
CA PRO A 49 -22.07 -6.38 5.68
C PRO A 49 -21.42 -7.65 6.25
N ASN A 50 -21.09 -8.61 5.38
CA ASN A 50 -20.44 -9.88 5.73
C ASN A 50 -19.00 -10.00 5.17
N GLY A 51 -18.41 -8.89 4.71
CA GLY A 51 -17.15 -8.85 3.97
C GLY A 51 -15.90 -8.98 4.83
N ILE A 52 -15.84 -9.98 5.72
CA ILE A 52 -14.61 -10.31 6.46
C ILE A 52 -13.67 -11.06 5.52
N VAL A 53 -12.51 -10.46 5.25
CA VAL A 53 -11.44 -11.05 4.41
C VAL A 53 -10.68 -12.13 5.18
N GLY A 54 -10.41 -11.85 6.46
CA GLY A 54 -9.63 -12.69 7.36
C GLY A 54 -9.50 -12.03 8.74
N LYS A 55 -8.71 -12.64 9.63
CA LYS A 55 -8.44 -12.13 10.98
C LYS A 55 -6.93 -12.05 11.21
N ALA A 56 -6.44 -10.85 11.48
CA ALA A 56 -5.03 -10.56 11.69
C ALA A 56 -4.72 -10.27 13.17
N ASN A 57 -3.44 -10.35 13.51
CA ASN A 57 -2.94 -9.76 14.75
C ASN A 57 -3.20 -8.24 14.72
N LEU A 58 -3.52 -7.66 15.88
CA LEU A 58 -3.77 -6.22 15.98
C LEU A 58 -2.49 -5.42 15.77
N ASN A 59 -2.62 -4.25 15.16
CA ASN A 59 -1.55 -3.26 14.97
C ASN A 59 -0.38 -3.71 14.07
N ASN A 60 -0.63 -4.63 13.14
CA ASN A 60 0.35 -5.08 12.15
C ASN A 60 0.03 -4.58 10.74
N GLY A 61 1.01 -4.67 9.83
CA GLY A 61 0.83 -4.27 8.44
C GLY A 61 -0.28 -5.00 7.71
N LEU A 62 -0.85 -4.30 6.73
CA LEU A 62 -1.84 -4.79 5.80
C LEU A 62 -1.39 -4.38 4.39
N ALA A 63 -1.49 -5.29 3.42
CA ALA A 63 -1.23 -4.98 2.03
C ALA A 63 -2.31 -5.58 1.13
N ILE A 64 -2.54 -4.96 -0.01
CA ILE A 64 -3.53 -5.38 -1.00
C ILE A 64 -2.98 -5.18 -2.41
N THR A 65 -3.27 -6.11 -3.30
CA THR A 65 -3.07 -5.95 -4.75
C THR A 65 -4.10 -6.78 -5.51
N GLY A 66 -4.22 -6.57 -6.82
CA GLY A 66 -5.16 -7.30 -7.65
C GLY A 66 -4.90 -7.09 -9.14
N TRP A 67 -5.61 -7.86 -9.95
CA TRP A 67 -5.53 -7.83 -11.41
C TRP A 67 -6.87 -8.28 -12.03
N ALA A 68 -6.88 -8.52 -13.35
CA ALA A 68 -8.05 -9.00 -14.08
C ALA A 68 -9.31 -8.16 -13.83
N SER A 69 -9.19 -6.83 -13.85
CA SER A 69 -10.33 -5.91 -13.63
C SER A 69 -11.07 -6.13 -12.30
N GLY A 70 -10.35 -6.59 -11.27
CA GLY A 70 -10.89 -6.87 -9.94
C GLY A 70 -11.43 -8.29 -9.76
N ASP A 71 -11.35 -9.14 -10.78
CA ASP A 71 -11.73 -10.55 -10.64
C ASP A 71 -10.73 -11.34 -9.79
N GLU A 72 -9.53 -10.81 -9.59
CA GLU A 72 -8.51 -11.40 -8.73
C GLU A 72 -7.94 -10.35 -7.78
N GLU A 73 -7.97 -10.66 -6.48
CA GLU A 73 -7.50 -9.79 -5.42
C GLU A 73 -6.76 -10.59 -4.35
N ARG A 74 -5.71 -10.02 -3.79
CA ARG A 74 -4.86 -10.62 -2.76
C ARG A 74 -4.70 -9.64 -1.62
N VAL A 75 -5.00 -10.08 -0.40
CA VAL A 75 -4.81 -9.32 0.83
C VAL A 75 -3.83 -10.06 1.71
N TYR A 76 -2.80 -9.34 2.15
CA TYR A 76 -1.72 -9.87 2.99
C TYR A 76 -1.76 -9.24 4.37
N TYR A 77 -1.60 -10.07 5.39
CA TYR A 77 -1.55 -9.64 6.79
C TYR A 77 -0.71 -10.61 7.63
N ILE A 78 -0.40 -10.20 8.86
CA ILE A 78 0.31 -11.03 9.83
C ILE A 78 -0.71 -11.71 10.76
N GLY A 79 -0.73 -13.04 10.70
CA GLY A 79 -1.60 -13.88 11.52
C GLY A 79 -0.87 -14.54 12.69
N GLU A 80 -1.42 -15.67 13.13
CA GLU A 80 -0.90 -16.45 14.25
C GLU A 80 0.56 -16.87 14.04
N GLY A 81 1.36 -16.86 15.12
CA GLY A 81 2.79 -17.19 15.06
C GLY A 81 3.63 -16.22 14.23
N ASN A 82 3.13 -14.99 14.00
CA ASN A 82 3.73 -13.98 13.12
C ASN A 82 3.92 -14.47 11.67
N LYS A 83 3.11 -15.43 11.25
CA LYS A 83 3.11 -15.92 9.87
C LYS A 83 2.38 -14.94 8.97
N ILE A 84 2.93 -14.72 7.78
CA ILE A 84 2.23 -13.97 6.74
C ILE A 84 1.12 -14.87 6.19
N VAL A 85 -0.08 -14.29 6.08
CA VAL A 85 -1.26 -14.90 5.48
C VAL A 85 -1.56 -14.19 4.17
N GLU A 86 -1.87 -14.95 3.13
CA GLU A 86 -2.40 -14.48 1.86
C GLU A 86 -3.86 -14.92 1.78
N ARG A 87 -4.78 -13.96 1.74
CA ARG A 87 -6.18 -14.23 1.42
C ARG A 87 -6.41 -13.88 -0.04
N CYS A 88 -6.96 -14.84 -0.76
CA CYS A 88 -7.22 -14.73 -2.19
C CYS A 88 -8.71 -14.62 -2.44
N TRP A 89 -9.09 -13.66 -3.25
CA TRP A 89 -10.38 -13.60 -3.90
C TRP A 89 -10.21 -13.91 -5.39
N SER A 90 -11.08 -14.77 -5.90
CA SER A 90 -11.25 -15.00 -7.33
C SER A 90 -12.74 -14.97 -7.65
N ALA A 91 -13.15 -14.18 -8.64
CA ALA A 91 -14.54 -14.10 -9.09
C ALA A 91 -15.09 -15.48 -9.46
N SER A 92 -14.24 -16.36 -10.02
CA SER A 92 -14.60 -17.74 -10.36
C SER A 92 -14.97 -18.60 -9.15
N LYS A 93 -14.42 -18.28 -7.96
CA LYS A 93 -14.68 -18.98 -6.70
C LYS A 93 -15.77 -18.30 -5.87
N GLY A 94 -15.94 -16.99 -6.01
CA GLY A 94 -16.96 -16.21 -5.30
C GLY A 94 -16.79 -16.16 -3.77
N THR A 95 -15.64 -16.56 -3.25
CA THR A 95 -15.32 -16.55 -1.81
C THR A 95 -13.84 -16.35 -1.57
N TRP A 96 -13.48 -15.86 -0.39
CA TRP A 96 -12.09 -15.75 0.06
C TRP A 96 -11.55 -17.11 0.48
N TYR A 97 -10.33 -17.43 0.07
CA TYR A 97 -9.63 -18.66 0.43
C TYR A 97 -8.15 -18.38 0.76
N ASP A 98 -7.49 -19.32 1.44
CA ASP A 98 -6.08 -19.19 1.75
C ASP A 98 -5.24 -19.40 0.49
N GLY A 99 -4.36 -18.43 0.23
CA GLY A 99 -3.36 -18.51 -0.81
C GLY A 99 -2.15 -19.33 -0.39
N GLU A 100 -1.34 -19.69 -1.37
CA GLU A 100 -0.18 -20.55 -1.20
C GLU A 100 0.92 -19.94 -0.32
N LEU A 101 0.96 -18.62 -0.13
CA LEU A 101 1.93 -17.99 0.76
C LEU A 101 1.63 -18.25 2.24
N THR A 102 0.36 -18.53 2.56
CA THR A 102 -0.14 -18.61 3.94
C THR A 102 0.68 -19.59 4.78
N GLY A 103 1.27 -19.09 5.87
CA GLY A 103 2.04 -19.89 6.82
C GLY A 103 3.50 -20.17 6.42
N LYS A 104 3.90 -19.87 5.18
CA LYS A 104 5.26 -20.20 4.69
C LYS A 104 6.34 -19.33 5.31
N PHE A 105 6.08 -18.04 5.50
CA PHE A 105 7.08 -17.06 5.94
C PHE A 105 6.71 -16.43 7.27
N THR A 106 7.71 -16.21 8.12
CA THR A 106 7.56 -15.52 9.40
C THR A 106 8.09 -14.09 9.26
N ALA A 107 7.23 -13.12 9.54
CA ALA A 107 7.61 -11.73 9.68
C ALA A 107 7.97 -11.42 11.14
N ALA A 108 8.61 -10.28 11.39
CA ALA A 108 8.65 -9.75 12.73
C ALA A 108 7.22 -9.42 13.22
N HIS A 109 6.97 -9.54 14.53
CA HIS A 109 5.64 -9.32 15.10
C HIS A 109 5.11 -7.89 14.94
N TYR A 110 5.99 -6.93 14.64
CA TYR A 110 5.71 -5.50 14.40
C TYR A 110 5.77 -5.11 12.91
N SER A 111 5.96 -6.08 12.01
CA SER A 111 6.22 -5.78 10.61
C SER A 111 5.03 -5.09 9.95
N ASN A 112 5.32 -4.07 9.14
CA ASN A 112 4.38 -3.63 8.12
C ASN A 112 4.50 -4.49 6.86
N LEU A 113 3.54 -4.37 5.95
CA LEU A 113 3.51 -5.13 4.69
C LEU A 113 3.26 -4.18 3.53
N ALA A 114 3.84 -4.50 2.38
CA ALA A 114 3.51 -3.88 1.11
C ALA A 114 3.44 -4.95 0.02
N ALA A 115 2.57 -4.78 -0.97
CA ALA A 115 2.45 -5.73 -2.07
C ALA A 115 2.17 -5.03 -3.39
N ILE A 116 2.70 -5.59 -4.47
CA ILE A 116 2.37 -5.22 -5.85
C ILE A 116 2.12 -6.48 -6.67
N SER A 117 1.29 -6.34 -7.68
CA SER A 117 1.17 -7.29 -8.79
C SER A 117 1.36 -6.55 -10.10
N PHE A 118 1.95 -7.23 -11.07
CA PHE A 118 2.23 -6.69 -12.39
C PHE A 118 2.29 -7.83 -13.40
N GLU A 119 1.97 -7.56 -14.66
CA GLU A 119 2.07 -8.55 -15.72
C GLU A 119 3.24 -8.24 -16.65
N ALA A 120 4.13 -9.22 -16.83
CA ALA A 120 5.41 -9.21 -17.52
C ALA A 120 5.53 -10.27 -18.59
N ASN A 121 5.60 -9.86 -19.86
CA ASN A 121 5.71 -10.79 -21.00
C ASN A 121 4.65 -11.91 -20.94
N GLY A 122 3.41 -11.56 -20.58
CA GLY A 122 2.30 -12.50 -20.38
C GLY A 122 2.32 -13.30 -19.07
N THR A 123 3.28 -13.03 -18.19
CA THR A 123 3.40 -13.66 -16.87
C THR A 123 2.95 -12.68 -15.78
N LEU A 124 1.90 -13.03 -15.04
CA LEU A 124 1.53 -12.27 -13.85
C LEU A 124 2.52 -12.56 -12.71
N SER A 125 3.07 -11.51 -12.13
CA SER A 125 4.01 -11.56 -11.03
C SER A 125 3.48 -10.83 -9.81
N ILE A 126 3.87 -11.29 -8.63
CA ILE A 126 3.51 -10.69 -7.34
C ILE A 126 4.79 -10.52 -6.51
N ARG A 127 4.90 -9.39 -5.81
CA ARG A 127 5.95 -9.14 -4.82
C ARG A 127 5.31 -8.74 -3.50
N VAL A 128 5.78 -9.34 -2.41
CA VAL A 128 5.37 -9.02 -1.03
C VAL A 128 6.61 -8.62 -0.25
N TYR A 129 6.54 -7.46 0.38
CA TYR A 129 7.62 -6.90 1.19
C TYR A 129 7.22 -6.87 2.65
N TYR A 130 8.13 -7.29 3.52
CA TYR A 130 7.93 -7.31 4.97
C TYR A 130 9.25 -7.13 5.71
N GLN A 131 9.18 -6.81 6.99
CA GLN A 131 10.32 -6.75 7.89
C GLN A 131 10.52 -8.09 8.60
N ALA A 132 11.69 -8.68 8.45
CA ALA A 132 12.09 -9.90 9.15
C ALA A 132 12.52 -9.62 10.60
N THR A 133 12.73 -10.67 11.39
CA THR A 133 13.09 -10.59 12.81
C THR A 133 14.47 -9.99 13.06
N ASP A 134 15.33 -9.93 12.05
CA ASP A 134 16.62 -9.24 12.02
C ASP A 134 16.50 -7.76 11.58
N ASN A 135 15.27 -7.24 11.48
CA ASN A 135 14.90 -5.90 10.99
C ASN A 135 15.25 -5.60 9.52
N THR A 136 15.77 -6.56 8.75
CA THR A 136 15.93 -6.41 7.30
C THR A 136 14.58 -6.40 6.60
N ILE A 137 14.46 -5.67 5.49
CA ILE A 137 13.28 -5.74 4.64
C ILE A 137 13.51 -6.87 3.63
N ARG A 138 12.55 -7.79 3.52
CA ARG A 138 12.62 -8.97 2.65
C ARG A 138 11.54 -8.87 1.59
N GLU A 139 11.90 -9.23 0.37
CA GLU A 139 10.98 -9.47 -0.73
C GLU A 139 10.71 -10.97 -0.85
N HIS A 140 9.44 -11.34 -1.06
CA HIS A 140 9.07 -12.65 -1.58
C HIS A 140 8.32 -12.50 -2.89
N CYS A 141 8.62 -13.41 -3.81
CA CYS A 141 8.23 -13.33 -5.20
C CYS A 141 7.38 -14.53 -5.57
N ARG A 142 6.42 -14.29 -6.46
CA ARG A 142 5.75 -15.31 -7.23
C ARG A 142 5.70 -14.85 -8.67
N ASP A 143 6.11 -15.70 -9.60
CA ASP A 143 6.07 -15.43 -11.04
C ASP A 143 5.21 -16.49 -11.73
N GLY A 144 4.08 -16.07 -12.27
CA GLY A 144 3.06 -16.95 -12.84
C GLY A 144 2.52 -17.96 -11.83
N GLU A 145 2.52 -19.23 -12.23
CA GLU A 145 2.05 -20.34 -11.41
C GLU A 145 3.16 -20.94 -10.53
N GLU A 146 4.38 -20.39 -10.56
CA GLU A 146 5.49 -20.90 -9.76
C GLU A 146 5.21 -20.79 -8.26
N ALA A 147 5.92 -21.63 -7.49
CA ALA A 147 5.91 -21.56 -6.05
C ALA A 147 6.55 -20.25 -5.56
N TRP A 148 6.04 -19.71 -4.46
CA TRP A 148 6.65 -18.58 -3.78
C TRP A 148 8.13 -18.83 -3.45
N PHE A 149 8.98 -17.86 -3.78
CA PHE A 149 10.42 -17.90 -3.53
C PHE A 149 10.93 -16.60 -2.89
N ALA A 150 12.09 -16.67 -2.24
CA ALA A 150 12.73 -15.50 -1.65
C ALA A 150 13.33 -14.60 -2.75
N GLY A 151 13.00 -13.32 -2.69
CA GLY A 151 13.55 -12.28 -3.57
C GLY A 151 14.73 -11.57 -2.91
N HIS A 152 14.82 -10.26 -3.18
CA HIS A 152 15.85 -9.40 -2.63
C HIS A 152 15.76 -9.23 -1.11
N SER A 153 16.91 -9.00 -0.47
CA SER A 153 17.03 -8.62 0.92
C SER A 153 17.63 -7.22 1.02
N PHE A 154 16.84 -6.26 1.47
CA PHE A 154 17.27 -4.88 1.63
C PHE A 154 17.95 -4.66 2.99
N PRO A 155 18.73 -3.58 3.13
CA PRO A 155 19.30 -3.17 4.41
C PRO A 155 18.25 -3.02 5.53
N THR A 156 18.71 -3.12 6.77
CA THR A 156 17.92 -2.93 7.97
C THR A 156 17.09 -1.65 7.93
N GLY A 157 15.78 -1.80 8.11
CA GLY A 157 14.88 -0.70 8.47
C GLY A 157 14.85 -0.50 9.97
N ILE A 158 14.32 0.63 10.44
CA ILE A 158 13.96 0.76 11.85
C ILE A 158 12.91 -0.31 12.19
N GLN A 159 12.94 -0.85 13.40
CA GLN A 159 11.93 -1.79 13.90
C GLN A 159 10.52 -1.26 13.58
N GLY A 160 9.59 -2.06 13.11
CA GLY A 160 8.23 -1.59 12.81
C GLY A 160 8.15 -0.55 11.68
N SER A 161 9.18 -0.41 10.85
CA SER A 161 9.15 0.51 9.70
C SER A 161 7.89 0.29 8.87
N SER A 162 7.20 1.38 8.53
CA SER A 162 6.21 1.34 7.45
C SER A 162 6.93 1.06 6.12
N ILE A 163 6.26 0.32 5.23
CA ILE A 163 6.80 -0.12 3.95
C ILE A 163 5.81 0.29 2.88
N ALA A 164 6.28 0.96 1.84
CA ALA A 164 5.47 1.33 0.69
C ALA A 164 6.13 0.85 -0.60
N CYS A 165 5.35 0.27 -1.50
CA CYS A 165 5.83 -0.13 -2.82
C CYS A 165 4.85 0.26 -3.92
N THR A 166 5.38 0.41 -5.13
CA THR A 166 4.60 0.80 -6.30
C THR A 166 5.34 0.36 -7.56
N SER A 167 4.59 0.11 -8.63
CA SER A 167 5.14 -0.28 -9.92
C SER A 167 4.51 0.51 -11.04
N ILE A 168 5.30 0.80 -12.08
CA ILE A 168 4.81 1.31 -13.36
C ILE A 168 5.15 0.26 -14.43
N PRO A 169 4.14 -0.37 -15.08
CA PRO A 169 4.40 -1.30 -16.17
C PRO A 169 4.84 -0.52 -17.43
N ARG A 170 5.99 -0.87 -18.00
CA ARG A 170 6.50 -0.36 -19.30
C ARG A 170 7.09 -1.51 -20.12
N GLY A 171 7.80 -1.22 -21.20
CA GLY A 171 8.60 -2.21 -21.97
C GLY A 171 9.60 -3.04 -21.14
N GLY A 172 9.71 -2.76 -19.82
CA GLY A 172 10.01 -3.68 -18.73
C GLY A 172 9.44 -3.09 -17.41
N TYR A 173 9.73 -3.73 -16.27
CA TYR A 173 9.10 -3.35 -14.99
C TYR A 173 9.95 -2.41 -14.18
N TRP A 174 9.31 -1.39 -13.63
CA TRP A 174 9.92 -0.47 -12.70
C TRP A 174 9.23 -0.56 -11.35
N HIS A 175 10.00 -0.84 -10.31
CA HIS A 175 9.51 -0.95 -8.94
C HIS A 175 10.19 0.10 -8.07
N TRP A 176 9.43 0.65 -7.14
CA TRP A 176 9.97 1.45 -6.07
C TRP A 176 9.55 0.86 -4.74
N LEU A 177 10.48 0.84 -3.80
CA LEU A 177 10.26 0.44 -2.42
C LEU A 177 10.77 1.55 -1.50
N PHE A 178 9.98 1.89 -0.50
CA PHE A 178 10.32 2.90 0.49
C PHE A 178 10.12 2.36 1.89
N TYR A 179 11.06 2.67 2.78
CA TYR A 179 10.98 2.32 4.20
C TYR A 179 11.87 3.25 5.03
N GLN A 180 11.65 3.30 6.34
CA GLN A 180 12.38 4.14 7.27
C GLN A 180 13.64 3.41 7.76
N LYS A 181 14.78 4.09 7.69
CA LYS A 181 16.06 3.61 8.21
C LYS A 181 16.16 3.80 9.73
N PRO A 182 17.11 3.13 10.41
CA PRO A 182 17.35 3.31 11.85
C PRO A 182 17.63 4.75 12.28
N ASP A 183 18.12 5.61 11.38
CA ASP A 183 18.36 7.04 11.60
C ASP A 183 17.09 7.91 11.42
N THR A 184 15.92 7.28 11.38
CA THR A 184 14.57 7.86 11.13
C THR A 184 14.34 8.52 9.78
N THR A 185 15.35 8.60 8.91
CA THR A 185 15.15 9.09 7.54
C THR A 185 14.57 7.98 6.65
N PHE A 186 13.78 8.36 5.64
CA PHE A 186 13.30 7.40 4.65
C PHE A 186 14.33 7.12 3.56
N SER A 187 14.45 5.86 3.16
CA SER A 187 15.17 5.43 1.98
C SER A 187 14.19 5.06 0.88
N GLY A 188 14.56 5.30 -0.38
CA GLY A 188 13.89 4.73 -1.54
C GLY A 188 14.84 3.82 -2.28
N HIS A 189 14.34 2.69 -2.77
CA HIS A 189 15.04 1.75 -3.64
C HIS A 189 14.28 1.66 -4.95
N VAL A 190 15.00 1.49 -6.06
CA VAL A 190 14.42 1.37 -7.39
C VAL A 190 14.98 0.15 -8.10
N MET A 191 14.09 -0.58 -8.75
CA MET A 191 14.42 -1.58 -9.76
C MET A 191 13.95 -1.03 -11.09
N ALA A 192 14.86 -0.92 -12.06
CA ALA A 192 14.57 -0.36 -13.38
C ALA A 192 14.67 -1.44 -14.45
N ASN A 193 13.62 -1.63 -15.24
CA ASN A 193 13.61 -2.56 -16.38
C ASN A 193 14.04 -3.99 -16.02
N SER A 194 13.56 -4.51 -14.89
CA SER A 194 13.93 -5.84 -14.37
C SER A 194 15.44 -6.04 -14.13
N ALA A 195 16.20 -4.95 -13.95
CA ALA A 195 17.60 -5.00 -13.51
C ALA A 195 17.70 -5.27 -11.99
N GLU A 196 18.91 -5.21 -11.45
CA GLU A 196 19.11 -5.30 -9.99
C GLU A 196 18.52 -4.09 -9.25
N TRP A 197 18.16 -4.30 -7.98
CA TRP A 197 17.79 -3.23 -7.07
C TRP A 197 18.98 -2.29 -6.83
N ARG A 198 18.70 -0.99 -6.79
CA ARG A 198 19.67 0.05 -6.43
C ARG A 198 19.05 1.10 -5.54
N ASP A 199 19.90 1.82 -4.82
CA ASP A 199 19.48 2.99 -4.04
C ASP A 199 18.83 4.02 -4.98
N GLY A 200 17.63 4.45 -4.62
CA GLY A 200 16.92 5.54 -5.26
C GLY A 200 17.35 6.89 -4.70
N LEU A 201 17.02 7.95 -5.44
CA LEU A 201 17.35 9.32 -5.04
C LEU A 201 16.35 9.95 -4.07
N PHE A 202 15.37 9.18 -3.58
CA PHE A 202 14.33 9.69 -2.69
C PHE A 202 14.93 10.16 -1.37
N LYS A 203 14.68 11.43 -1.04
CA LYS A 203 14.98 12.03 0.26
C LYS A 203 13.89 13.04 0.58
N SER A 204 13.27 12.89 1.75
CA SER A 204 12.48 13.96 2.33
C SER A 204 13.36 14.85 3.21
N GLN A 205 13.03 16.13 3.27
CA GLN A 205 13.73 17.14 4.07
C GLN A 205 13.11 17.32 5.46
N LEU A 206 12.01 16.62 5.77
CA LEU A 206 11.33 16.73 7.06
C LEU A 206 11.93 15.78 8.10
N ILE A 207 11.56 16.02 9.37
CA ILE A 207 11.91 15.18 10.51
C ILE A 207 10.75 14.24 10.80
N TYR A 208 11.10 12.99 11.08
CA TYR A 208 10.14 11.92 11.29
C TYR A 208 10.39 11.26 12.63
N ASP A 209 9.31 10.96 13.34
CA ASP A 209 9.38 10.06 14.49
C ASP A 209 9.74 8.64 14.02
N PRO A 210 10.31 7.81 14.90
CA PRO A 210 10.36 6.37 14.68
C PRO A 210 8.99 5.83 14.30
N TYR A 211 8.95 4.91 13.34
CA TYR A 211 7.73 4.23 12.87
C TYR A 211 6.78 5.14 12.09
N ALA A 212 7.28 6.25 11.55
CA ALA A 212 6.51 7.12 10.69
C ALA A 212 5.93 6.35 9.49
N TYR A 213 4.66 6.58 9.19
CA TYR A 213 3.99 5.91 8.08
C TYR A 213 4.41 6.48 6.74
N ILE A 214 4.52 5.60 5.75
CA ILE A 214 4.78 5.94 4.35
C ILE A 214 3.80 5.19 3.44
N ALA A 215 3.33 5.85 2.39
CA ALA A 215 2.57 5.25 1.30
C ALA A 215 2.99 5.89 -0.02
N CYS A 216 2.82 5.19 -1.14
CA CYS A 216 3.18 5.74 -2.44
C CYS A 216 2.18 5.37 -3.53
N ALA A 217 2.06 6.27 -4.52
CA ALA A 217 1.27 6.06 -5.71
C ALA A 217 2.07 6.55 -6.92
N SER A 218 2.09 5.75 -7.99
CA SER A 218 2.85 6.07 -9.21
C SER A 218 2.05 5.87 -10.47
N TYR A 219 2.22 6.78 -11.43
CA TYR A 219 1.51 6.74 -12.70
C TYR A 219 2.34 7.34 -13.83
N ASP A 220 1.95 7.00 -15.05
CA ASP A 220 2.34 7.71 -16.26
C ASP A 220 1.20 8.60 -16.72
N ASN A 221 1.53 9.70 -17.39
CA ASN A 221 0.57 10.50 -18.13
C ASN A 221 1.08 10.79 -19.55
N SER A 222 0.22 11.38 -20.40
CA SER A 222 0.55 11.63 -21.81
C SER A 222 1.69 12.63 -22.02
N ALA A 223 1.93 13.53 -21.06
CA ALA A 223 2.96 14.56 -21.13
C ALA A 223 4.27 14.16 -20.44
N SER A 224 4.21 13.27 -19.44
CA SER A 224 5.35 12.90 -18.63
C SER A 224 5.23 11.47 -18.07
N LYS A 225 6.34 10.75 -18.18
CA LYS A 225 6.57 9.44 -17.58
C LYS A 225 6.95 9.59 -16.10
N ASP A 226 6.92 8.52 -15.31
CA ASP A 226 7.47 8.41 -13.95
C ASP A 226 6.96 9.55 -13.07
N GLN A 227 5.68 9.52 -12.73
CA GLN A 227 5.13 10.41 -11.71
C GLN A 227 5.02 9.60 -10.43
N HIS A 228 5.70 10.03 -9.37
CA HIS A 228 5.60 9.41 -8.06
C HIS A 228 5.07 10.40 -7.04
N ARG A 229 4.19 9.94 -6.16
CA ARG A 229 3.72 10.66 -4.99
C ARG A 229 4.01 9.79 -3.79
N VAL A 230 4.92 10.26 -2.93
CA VAL A 230 5.27 9.60 -1.67
C VAL A 230 4.67 10.40 -0.54
N PHE A 231 3.76 9.78 0.21
CA PHE A 231 3.07 10.36 1.35
C PHE A 231 3.68 9.87 2.64
N THR A 232 3.85 10.77 3.60
CA THR A 232 4.42 10.44 4.92
C THR A 232 3.65 11.13 6.04
N ILE A 233 3.76 10.65 7.28
CA ILE A 233 3.37 11.40 8.48
C ILE A 233 4.63 11.93 9.17
N ASP A 234 4.77 13.25 9.31
CA ASP A 234 5.91 13.86 10.01
C ASP A 234 5.75 13.87 11.54
N CYS A 235 6.79 14.32 12.25
CA CYS A 235 6.78 14.41 13.73
C CYS A 235 5.79 15.44 14.31
N ASN A 236 5.18 16.28 13.47
CA ASN A 236 4.13 17.21 13.87
C ASN A 236 2.73 16.66 13.57
N ASN A 237 2.63 15.37 13.24
CA ASN A 237 1.40 14.67 12.87
C ASN A 237 0.72 15.31 11.66
N LYS A 238 1.51 15.73 10.66
CA LYS A 238 1.00 16.22 9.38
C LYS A 238 1.13 15.15 8.32
N LEU A 239 0.08 14.99 7.51
CA LEU A 239 0.22 14.33 6.21
C LEU A 239 1.10 15.20 5.34
N CYS A 240 2.14 14.62 4.75
CA CYS A 240 3.03 15.27 3.82
C CYS A 240 3.05 14.56 2.47
N VAL A 241 3.49 15.27 1.43
CA VAL A 241 3.76 14.70 0.11
C VAL A 241 5.11 15.17 -0.41
N THR A 242 5.88 14.23 -0.96
CA THR A 242 7.06 14.50 -1.78
C THR A 242 6.78 13.97 -3.17
N GLU A 243 7.00 14.80 -4.19
CA GLU A 243 6.59 14.51 -5.56
C GLU A 243 7.82 14.29 -6.42
N TRP A 244 7.82 13.26 -7.23
CA TRP A 244 8.75 13.14 -8.35
C TRP A 244 7.97 13.35 -9.64
N ASN A 245 8.47 14.26 -10.48
CA ASN A 245 8.01 14.39 -11.86
C ASN A 245 9.22 14.29 -12.79
N THR A 246 9.09 13.55 -13.88
CA THR A 246 10.13 13.46 -14.92
C THR A 246 10.60 14.84 -15.36
N GLY A 247 11.92 15.01 -15.44
CA GLY A 247 12.58 16.25 -15.83
C GLY A 247 12.82 17.22 -14.67
N THR A 248 12.08 17.13 -13.55
CA THR A 248 12.27 18.02 -12.39
C THR A 248 12.90 17.32 -11.19
N GLY A 249 12.79 15.98 -11.12
CA GLY A 249 13.24 15.21 -9.97
C GLY A 249 12.31 15.34 -8.76
N TRP A 250 12.83 15.02 -7.57
CA TRP A 250 12.10 15.10 -6.30
C TRP A 250 11.90 16.56 -5.89
N SER A 251 10.66 16.93 -5.56
CA SER A 251 10.32 18.24 -5.03
C SER A 251 10.73 18.38 -3.56
N ALA A 252 10.68 19.60 -3.04
CA ALA A 252 10.59 19.80 -1.60
C ALA A 252 9.31 19.14 -1.06
N THR A 253 9.40 18.59 0.16
CA THR A 253 8.28 17.95 0.85
C THR A 253 7.30 19.02 1.32
N LYS A 254 6.00 18.83 1.04
CA LYS A 254 4.93 19.75 1.45
C LYS A 254 4.09 19.11 2.54
N GLN A 255 3.76 19.84 3.60
CA GLN A 255 2.71 19.46 4.55
C GLN A 255 1.34 19.80 3.97
N LEU A 256 0.36 18.91 4.13
CA LEU A 256 -0.98 19.01 3.56
C LEU A 256 -2.05 19.27 4.62
N THR A 257 -2.18 18.36 5.59
CA THR A 257 -3.25 18.42 6.60
C THR A 257 -2.81 17.76 7.91
N ASN A 258 -3.57 17.95 8.98
CA ASN A 258 -3.39 17.24 10.24
C ASN A 258 -3.78 15.76 10.08
N ALA A 259 -3.13 14.91 10.85
CA ALA A 259 -3.50 13.52 11.08
C ALA A 259 -3.49 13.25 12.60
N ILE A 260 -4.08 12.14 13.03
CA ILE A 260 -3.82 11.66 14.39
C ILE A 260 -2.36 11.21 14.52
N PRO A 261 -1.78 11.19 15.72
CA PRO A 261 -0.44 10.66 15.91
C PRO A 261 -0.31 9.22 15.43
N PHE A 262 0.75 8.94 14.66
CA PHE A 262 0.99 7.64 14.01
C PHE A 262 -0.19 7.17 13.14
N SER A 263 -0.85 8.09 12.42
CA SER A 263 -1.91 7.72 11.47
C SER A 263 -1.36 6.80 10.38
N PRO A 264 -1.94 5.61 10.18
CA PRO A 264 -1.61 4.76 9.05
C PRO A 264 -1.95 5.43 7.72
N LEU A 265 -1.24 5.04 6.67
CA LEU A 265 -1.40 5.56 5.31
C LEU A 265 -1.61 4.43 4.32
N ALA A 266 -2.50 4.65 3.37
CA ALA A 266 -2.57 3.91 2.12
C ALA A 266 -2.72 4.90 0.97
N ALA A 267 -2.09 4.64 -0.17
CA ALA A 267 -2.22 5.48 -1.34
C ALA A 267 -2.38 4.64 -2.60
N THR A 268 -3.19 5.11 -3.52
CA THR A 268 -3.36 4.49 -4.84
C THR A 268 -3.56 5.56 -5.89
N VAL A 269 -3.11 5.26 -7.10
CA VAL A 269 -3.61 5.97 -8.28
C VAL A 269 -5.01 5.47 -8.56
N VAL A 270 -5.91 6.35 -8.97
CA VAL A 270 -7.25 5.99 -9.44
C VAL A 270 -7.11 5.41 -10.85
N ALA A 271 -7.50 4.14 -11.02
CA ALA A 271 -7.30 3.40 -12.26
C ALA A 271 -7.82 4.14 -13.50
N GLY A 272 -7.03 4.12 -14.58
CA GLY A 272 -7.35 4.82 -15.83
C GLY A 272 -7.21 6.34 -15.76
N SER A 273 -6.51 6.89 -14.76
CA SER A 273 -6.34 8.34 -14.61
C SER A 273 -4.98 8.72 -14.00
N THR A 274 -4.76 10.02 -13.85
CA THR A 274 -3.63 10.61 -13.10
C THR A 274 -4.02 11.03 -11.67
N ARG A 275 -5.25 10.74 -11.26
CA ARG A 275 -5.78 11.14 -9.96
C ARG A 275 -5.18 10.22 -8.90
N VAL A 276 -4.81 10.78 -7.76
CA VAL A 276 -4.24 10.03 -6.63
C VAL A 276 -5.18 10.14 -5.44
N ARG A 277 -5.35 9.04 -4.71
CA ARG A 277 -6.03 9.00 -3.42
C ARG A 277 -5.08 8.54 -2.34
N VAL A 278 -5.19 9.16 -1.18
CA VAL A 278 -4.51 8.79 0.05
C VAL A 278 -5.54 8.69 1.17
N TYR A 279 -5.45 7.62 1.93
CA TYR A 279 -6.35 7.26 3.01
C TYR A 279 -5.58 7.29 4.32
N LEU A 280 -6.17 7.95 5.31
CA LEU A 280 -5.56 8.15 6.63
C LEU A 280 -6.64 8.37 7.69
N GLN A 281 -6.24 8.43 8.96
CA GLN A 281 -7.11 8.85 10.05
C GLN A 281 -6.76 10.28 10.48
N ILE A 282 -7.64 11.23 10.18
CA ILE A 282 -7.60 12.58 10.78
C ILE A 282 -8.38 12.60 12.10
N THR A 283 -9.41 11.75 12.18
CA THR A 283 -10.20 11.48 13.38
C THR A 283 -10.04 10.01 13.74
N CYS A 284 -9.93 9.70 15.03
CA CYS A 284 -9.82 8.32 15.52
C CYS A 284 -10.96 7.44 14.98
N SER A 285 -10.62 6.22 14.56
CA SER A 285 -11.58 5.22 14.06
C SER A 285 -12.39 5.65 12.81
N GLN A 286 -11.92 6.64 12.05
CA GLN A 286 -12.52 7.06 10.79
C GLN A 286 -11.46 7.15 9.71
N ILE A 287 -11.76 6.62 8.51
CA ILE A 287 -10.88 6.79 7.35
C ILE A 287 -11.32 8.04 6.58
N THR A 288 -10.40 8.98 6.40
CA THR A 288 -10.56 10.17 5.57
C THR A 288 -9.91 9.92 4.20
N GLU A 289 -10.56 10.38 3.13
CA GLU A 289 -10.00 10.38 1.78
C GLU A 289 -9.47 11.77 1.43
N TRP A 290 -8.16 11.85 1.18
CA TRP A 290 -7.47 12.99 0.60
C TRP A 290 -6.92 12.61 -0.77
N GLY A 291 -6.51 13.59 -1.56
CA GLY A 291 -5.89 13.29 -2.84
C GLY A 291 -5.80 14.48 -3.76
N THR A 292 -5.61 14.20 -5.03
CA THR A 292 -5.54 15.19 -6.10
C THR A 292 -6.16 14.63 -7.37
N ASP A 293 -6.79 15.48 -8.17
CA ASP A 293 -7.33 15.09 -9.48
C ASP A 293 -6.45 15.53 -10.65
N ASP A 294 -5.52 16.46 -10.43
CA ASP A 294 -4.61 17.02 -11.43
C ASP A 294 -3.13 16.71 -11.14
N GLY A 295 -2.87 15.94 -10.08
CA GLY A 295 -1.52 15.60 -9.63
C GLY A 295 -0.78 16.72 -8.91
N LYS A 296 -1.44 17.85 -8.59
CA LYS A 296 -0.80 19.06 -8.03
C LYS A 296 -1.57 19.64 -6.85
N ASN A 297 -2.88 19.80 -7.00
CA ASN A 297 -3.76 20.42 -6.02
C ASN A 297 -4.34 19.33 -5.11
N TYR A 298 -3.91 19.35 -3.84
CA TYR A 298 -4.32 18.37 -2.84
C TYR A 298 -5.46 18.89 -1.98
N GLN A 299 -6.49 18.08 -1.82
CA GLN A 299 -7.66 18.42 -1.02
C GLN A 299 -8.31 17.20 -0.38
N GLN A 300 -9.17 17.45 0.60
CA GLN A 300 -10.05 16.43 1.16
C GLN A 300 -11.20 16.14 0.19
N TYR A 301 -11.39 14.87 -0.15
CA TYR A 301 -12.53 14.41 -0.95
C TYR A 301 -13.66 13.91 -0.06
N ARG A 302 -13.33 13.28 1.06
CA ARG A 302 -14.32 12.72 1.97
C ARG A 302 -13.82 12.73 3.40
N ALA A 303 -14.61 13.28 4.31
CA ALA A 303 -14.29 13.30 5.73
C ALA A 303 -14.25 11.89 6.34
N THR A 304 -15.20 11.04 5.93
CA THR A 304 -15.35 9.67 6.46
C THR A 304 -15.83 8.70 5.38
N LEU A 305 -15.05 7.64 5.16
CA LEU A 305 -15.45 6.47 4.39
C LEU A 305 -16.39 5.59 5.22
N PRO A 306 -17.33 4.87 4.57
CA PRO A 306 -18.18 3.93 5.28
C PRO A 306 -17.33 2.77 5.82
N THR A 307 -17.54 2.42 7.09
CA THR A 307 -16.93 1.25 7.75
C THR A 307 -18.02 0.49 8.50
N ASN A 308 -17.81 -0.80 8.74
CA ASN A 308 -18.74 -1.70 9.41
C ASN A 308 -18.02 -2.71 10.30
#